data_AF-A0A4Q8UBL9-F1
#
_entry.id   AF-A0A4Q8UBL9-F1
#
_cell.length_a   1.000
_cell.length_b   1.000
_cell.length_c   1.000
_cell.angle_alpha   90.00
_cell.angle_beta   90.00
_cell.angle_gamma   90.00
#
_symmetry.space_group_name_H-M   'P 1'
#
loop_
_entity.id
_entity.type
_entity.pdbx_description
1 polymer ?
#
loop_
_entity_poly.entity_id
_entity_poly.type
_entity_poly.pdbx_seq_one_letter_code
_entity_poly.pdbx_strand_id
1 'polypeptide(L)' 'MPQIAHVDVNCFYASAERAFDPSLEGRPVIVLSNNDGCAVTRTPEAKALGIP' A
#
# COMPACT_ATOMS: atom_id res chain seq x y z
N MET A 1 -30.85 -17.42 3.91
CA MET A 1 -29.95 -16.40 4.49
C MET A 1 -28.89 -16.09 3.45
N PRO A 2 -28.63 -14.81 3.12
CA PRO A 2 -27.57 -14.48 2.16
C PRO A 2 -26.19 -14.80 2.75
N GLN A 3 -25.30 -15.31 1.90
CA GLN A 3 -23.87 -15.49 2.22
C GLN A 3 -23.12 -14.26 1.69
N ILE A 4 -22.39 -13.57 2.57
CA ILE A 4 -21.65 -12.35 2.24
C ILE A 4 -20.18 -12.58 2.60
N ALA A 5 -19.27 -12.19 1.70
CA ALA A 5 -17.83 -12.19 1.93
C ALA A 5 -17.29 -10.77 1.76
N HIS A 6 -16.36 -10.38 2.62
CA HIS A 6 -15.60 -9.13 2.51
C HIS A 6 -14.20 -9.46 1.99
N VAL A 7 -13.77 -8.73 0.97
CA VAL A 7 -12.45 -8.89 0.34
C VAL A 7 -11.76 -7.53 0.35
N ASP A 8 -10.57 -7.48 0.92
CA ASP A 8 -9.74 -6.28 1.04
C ASP A 8 -8.31 -6.61 0.61
N VAL A 9 -7.62 -5.63 0.02
CA VAL A 9 -6.26 -5.81 -0.49
C VAL A 9 -5.26 -5.10 0.40
N ASN A 10 -4.24 -5.84 0.84
CA ASN A 10 -3.15 -5.29 1.61
C ASN A 10 -2.42 -4.19 0.83
N CYS A 11 -2.46 -2.96 1.34
CA CYS A 11 -1.71 -1.82 0.80
C CYS A 11 -1.91 -1.63 -0.72
N PHE A 12 -3.16 -1.66 -1.18
CA PHE A 12 -3.53 -1.78 -2.60
C PHE A 12 -2.65 -0.99 -3.58
N TYR A 13 -2.49 0.33 -3.40
CA TYR A 13 -1.70 1.13 -4.34
C TYR A 13 -0.23 0.70 -4.42
N ALA A 14 0.42 0.43 -3.28
CA ALA A 14 1.81 -0.04 -3.28
C ALA A 14 1.93 -1.46 -3.85
N SER A 15 0.94 -2.32 -3.62
CA SER A 15 0.88 -3.66 -4.21
C SER A 15 0.68 -3.62 -5.72
N ALA A 16 -0.12 -2.67 -6.23
CA ALA A 16 -0.25 -2.43 -7.66
C ALA A 16 1.07 -1.98 -8.27
N GLU A 17 1.76 -1.00 -7.66
CA GLU A 17 3.08 -0.57 -8.12
C GLU A 17 4.10 -1.73 -8.17
N ARG A 18 4.16 -2.58 -7.13
CA ARG A 18 5.02 -3.78 -7.11
C ARG A 18 4.70 -4.79 -8.22
N ALA A 19 3.42 -4.90 -8.61
CA ALA A 19 3.03 -5.78 -9.71
C ALA A 19 3.57 -5.31 -11.06
N PHE A 20 3.75 -4.00 -11.25
CA PHE A 20 4.33 -3.41 -12.48
C PHE A 20 5.84 -3.20 -12.39
N ASP A 21 6.37 -2.92 -11.21
CA ASP A 21 7.80 -2.80 -10.90
C ASP A 21 8.21 -3.74 -9.75
N PRO A 22 8.61 -4.98 -10.06
CA PRO A 22 9.05 -5.96 -9.06
C PRO A 22 10.29 -5.52 -8.26
N SER A 23 11.04 -4.50 -8.70
CA SER A 23 12.20 -3.98 -7.95
C SER A 23 11.79 -3.28 -6.64
N LEU A 24 10.51 -3.00 -6.46
CA LEU A 24 9.92 -2.43 -5.25
C LEU A 24 9.61 -3.48 -4.17
N GLU A 25 9.76 -4.78 -4.47
CA GLU A 25 9.51 -5.85 -3.50
C GLU A 25 10.49 -5.79 -2.32
N GLY A 26 9.99 -5.99 -1.10
CA GLY A 26 10.78 -5.87 0.14
C GLY A 26 11.31 -4.46 0.45
N ARG A 27 11.00 -3.45 -0.38
CA ARG A 27 11.40 -2.06 -0.14
C ARG A 27 10.30 -1.29 0.59
N PRO A 28 10.64 -0.31 1.44
CA PRO A 28 9.68 0.63 1.99
C PRO A 28 9.07 1.49 0.86
N VAL A 29 7.78 1.29 0.59
CA VAL A 29 7.02 2.05 -0.41
C VAL A 29 5.90 2.83 0.28
N ILE A 30 5.78 4.10 -0.10
CA ILE A 30 4.71 5.03 0.27
C ILE A 30 4.15 5.61 -1.01
N VAL A 31 2.83 5.52 -1.16
CA VAL A 31 2.11 6.20 -2.24
C VAL A 31 1.49 7.46 -1.64
N LEU A 32 1.90 8.61 -2.18
CA LEU A 32 1.37 9.92 -1.78
C LEU A 32 0.11 10.25 -2.58
N SER A 33 -0.73 11.11 -2.01
CA SER A 33 -1.81 11.78 -2.75
C SER A 33 -1.19 12.84 -3.70
N ASN A 34 -2.00 13.72 -4.27
CA ASN A 34 -1.62 14.74 -5.25
C ASN A 34 -0.73 15.84 -4.65
N ASN A 35 0.49 15.49 -4.26
CA ASN A 35 1.53 16.39 -3.71
C ASN A 35 1.08 17.21 -2.47
N ASP A 36 0.06 16.76 -1.75
CA ASP A 36 -0.47 17.40 -0.53
C ASP A 36 0.22 16.92 0.76
N GLY A 37 1.25 16.06 0.63
CA GLY A 37 1.96 15.47 1.75
C GLY A 37 1.21 14.34 2.47
N CYS A 38 0.06 13.91 1.97
CA CYS A 38 -0.72 12.83 2.57
C CYS A 38 -0.31 11.45 2.01
N ALA A 39 -0.03 10.49 2.89
CA ALA A 39 0.22 9.11 2.52
C ALA A 39 -1.09 8.34 2.34
N VAL A 40 -1.43 7.99 1.09
CA VAL A 40 -2.63 7.21 0.75
C VAL A 40 -2.44 5.73 1.05
N THR A 41 -1.21 5.23 0.90
CA THR A 41 -0.87 3.84 1.20
C THR A 41 0.56 3.75 1.68
N ARG A 42 0.79 2.85 2.63
CA ARG A 42 2.10 2.54 3.20
C ARG A 42 2.24 1.05 3.34
N THR A 43 3.33 0.52 2.80
CA THR A 43 3.73 -0.88 2.99
C THR A 43 4.10 -1.16 4.47
N PRO A 44 4.05 -2.43 4.92
CA PRO A 44 4.50 -2.80 6.27
C PRO A 44 5.92 -2.31 6.60
N GLU A 45 6.83 -2.38 5.64
CA GLU A 45 8.21 -1.93 5.74
C GLU A 45 8.28 -0.41 5.95
N ALA A 46 7.45 0.37 5.25
CA ALA A 46 7.36 1.81 5.46
C ALA A 46 6.73 2.18 6.82
N LYS A 47 5.72 1.43 7.27
CA LYS A 47 5.12 1.61 8.61
C LYS A 47 6.12 1.32 9.72
N ALA A 48 6.98 0.31 9.56
CA ALA A 48 8.02 -0.03 10.51
C ALA A 48 9.07 1.08 10.69
N LEU A 49 9.23 1.98 9.72
CA LEU A 49 10.09 3.16 9.81
C LEU A 49 9.45 4.33 10.58
N GLY A 50 8.20 4.20 11.05
CA GLY A 50 7.52 5.23 11.82
C GLY A 50 7.00 6.40 10.99
N ILE A 51 6.90 6.25 9.67
CA ILE A 51 6.40 7.31 8.78
C ILE A 51 4.87 7.40 8.94
N PRO A 52 4.32 8.58 9.33
CA PRO A 52 2.93 8.74 9.76
C PRO A 52 1.87 8.42 8.70
#